data_AF-A0A6I2ZN26-F1
#
_entry.id   AF-A0A6I2ZN26-F1
#
_cell.length_a   1.000
_cell.length_b   1.000
_cell.length_c   1.000
_cell.angle_alpha   90.00
_cell.angle_beta   90.00
_cell.angle_gamma   90.00
#
_symmetry.space_group_name_H-M   'P 1'
#
loop_
_entity.id
_entity.type
_entity.pdbx_description
1 polymer ?
#
loop_
_entity_poly.entity_id
_entity_poly.type
_entity_poly.pdbx_seq_one_letter_code
_entity_poly.pdbx_strand_id
1 'polypeptide(L)'
;MSLDQERTTEDMIGRADVNDIEAILAITNTDRDAVISVVQDNSDAIFTWDYEKGARPSLEKLYEKAKHSMWDGEKDLPWETEVDQEQVVLANADMNGGLLEFDVAGTPFEKWTDKEWIQVGIESQNWTLSQFMHGEQGAMICTAKIVETVPWIDAKYYASTQVMDEAR
;
A
#
# COMPACT_ATOMS: atom_id res chain seq x y z
N MET A 1 -14.38 11.41 41.21
CA MET A 1 -15.46 11.89 40.32
C MET A 1 -14.79 12.18 38.99
N SER A 2 -15.08 11.51 37.87
CA SER A 2 -16.23 10.71 37.46
C SER A 2 -15.73 9.49 36.68
N LEU A 3 -16.48 8.38 36.75
CA LEU A 3 -16.31 7.20 35.91
C LEU A 3 -16.53 7.56 34.43
N ASP A 4 -15.87 6.79 33.57
CA ASP A 4 -15.94 6.78 32.10
C ASP A 4 -17.25 7.35 31.54
N GLN A 5 -17.15 8.53 30.93
CA GLN A 5 -18.18 8.98 30.01
C GLN A 5 -17.87 8.29 28.68
N GLU A 6 -18.45 7.11 28.46
CA GLU A 6 -18.36 6.42 27.17
C GLU A 6 -18.80 7.41 26.08
N ARG A 7 -17.87 7.79 25.20
CA ARG A 7 -18.17 8.64 24.05
C ARG A 7 -19.27 7.97 23.26
N THR A 8 -20.32 8.71 22.93
CA THR A 8 -21.42 8.16 22.15
C THR A 8 -20.93 7.81 20.75
N THR A 9 -21.64 6.93 20.04
CA THR A 9 -21.35 6.64 18.63
C THR A 9 -21.35 7.92 17.79
N GLU A 10 -22.23 8.86 18.12
CA GLU A 10 -22.30 10.16 17.46
C GLU A 10 -21.04 11.00 17.70
N ASP A 11 -20.51 11.01 18.92
CA ASP A 11 -19.25 11.69 19.25
C ASP A 11 -18.01 11.04 18.61
N MET A 12 -18.07 9.75 18.29
CA MET A 12 -16.94 9.00 17.73
C MET A 12 -16.88 9.04 16.21
N ILE A 13 -18.03 8.85 15.55
CA ILE A 13 -18.10 8.62 14.10
C ILE A 13 -19.14 9.51 13.40
N GLY A 14 -19.71 10.49 14.11
CA GLY A 14 -20.68 11.46 13.56
C GLY A 14 -22.03 10.84 13.21
N ARG A 15 -22.37 9.67 13.76
CA ARG A 15 -23.59 8.90 13.46
C ARG A 15 -24.22 8.35 14.73
N ALA A 16 -25.55 8.35 14.81
CA ALA A 16 -26.28 7.88 15.99
C ALA A 16 -26.24 6.35 16.15
N ASP A 17 -26.16 5.59 15.05
CA ASP A 17 -26.00 4.13 15.02
C ASP A 17 -24.80 3.74 14.14
N VAL A 18 -24.04 2.74 14.59
CA VAL A 18 -22.92 2.15 13.85
C VAL A 18 -23.38 1.54 12.54
N ASN A 19 -24.60 0.97 12.52
CA ASN A 19 -25.18 0.29 11.36
C ASN A 19 -26.22 1.16 10.62
N ASP A 20 -26.15 2.48 10.75
CA ASP A 20 -26.97 3.37 9.94
C ASP A 20 -26.55 3.28 8.46
N ILE A 21 -27.23 2.40 7.72
CA ILE A 21 -26.93 2.08 6.33
C ILE A 21 -27.10 3.32 5.45
N GLU A 22 -28.10 4.17 5.70
CA GLU A 22 -28.30 5.39 4.92
C GLU A 22 -27.15 6.36 5.15
N ALA A 23 -26.72 6.56 6.40
CA ALA A 23 -25.57 7.40 6.70
C ALA A 23 -24.26 6.81 6.15
N ILE A 24 -24.08 5.48 6.19
CA ILE A 24 -22.92 4.81 5.60
C ILE A 24 -22.86 5.01 4.09
N LEU A 25 -23.99 4.80 3.41
CA LEU A 25 -24.07 4.94 1.94
C LEU A 25 -24.05 6.40 1.50
N ALA A 26 -24.45 7.34 2.37
CA ALA A 26 -24.35 8.77 2.13
C ALA A 26 -22.90 9.30 2.24
N ILE A 27 -21.98 8.55 2.84
CA ILE A 27 -20.54 8.84 2.79
C ILE A 27 -20.05 8.51 1.37
N THR A 28 -20.23 9.47 0.48
CA THR A 28 -19.65 9.44 -0.85
C THR A 28 -18.24 9.97 -0.79
N ASN A 29 -17.30 9.34 -1.52
CA ASN A 29 -16.00 9.93 -1.73
C ASN A 29 -16.18 11.31 -2.39
N THR A 30 -15.86 12.38 -1.67
CA THR A 30 -16.03 13.76 -2.12
C THR A 30 -15.06 14.15 -3.23
N ASP A 31 -13.98 13.39 -3.38
CA ASP A 31 -12.84 13.67 -4.25
C ASP A 31 -12.64 12.57 -5.30
N ARG A 32 -13.74 12.03 -5.85
CA ARG A 32 -13.70 10.92 -6.82
C ARG A 32 -12.79 11.19 -8.02
N ASP A 33 -12.78 12.43 -8.51
CA ASP A 33 -12.00 12.85 -9.67
C ASP A 33 -10.75 13.65 -9.28
N ALA A 34 -10.44 13.73 -7.97
CA ALA A 34 -9.27 14.45 -7.50
C ALA A 34 -8.00 13.65 -7.80
N VAL A 35 -7.06 14.29 -8.48
CA VAL A 35 -5.73 13.72 -8.76
C VAL A 35 -4.79 13.94 -7.58
N ILE A 36 -5.14 14.85 -6.67
CA ILE A 36 -4.31 15.26 -5.53
C ILE A 36 -5.18 15.29 -4.27
N SER A 37 -4.72 14.65 -3.21
CA SER A 37 -5.29 14.76 -1.87
C SER A 37 -4.26 15.39 -0.93
N VAL A 38 -4.68 16.39 -0.17
CA VAL A 38 -3.83 17.06 0.82
C VAL A 38 -4.09 16.44 2.18
N VAL A 39 -3.06 15.86 2.78
CA VAL A 39 -3.11 15.30 4.13
C VAL A 39 -2.34 16.23 5.07
N GLN A 40 -2.98 16.66 6.15
CA GLN A 40 -2.32 17.48 7.17
C GLN A 40 -1.19 16.70 7.85
N ASP A 41 -0.01 17.30 7.90
CA ASP A 41 1.07 16.83 8.76
C ASP A 41 0.91 17.38 10.18
N ASN A 42 0.91 16.49 11.16
CA ASN A 42 0.77 16.84 12.58
C ASN A 42 2.06 16.53 13.34
N SER A 43 3.21 16.87 12.74
CA SER A 43 4.53 16.64 13.31
C SER A 43 5.48 17.80 13.03
N ASP A 44 6.44 18.01 13.93
CA ASP A 44 7.51 18.99 13.73
C ASP A 44 8.59 18.42 12.80
N ALA A 45 9.10 19.27 11.90
CA ALA A 45 10.29 18.96 11.13
C ALA A 45 11.54 19.08 12.01
N ILE A 46 12.25 17.96 12.21
CA ILE A 46 13.46 17.93 13.07
C ILE A 46 14.71 18.06 12.21
N PHE A 47 15.41 19.18 12.33
CA PHE A 47 16.74 19.37 11.79
C PHE A 47 17.81 19.01 12.84
N THR A 48 18.73 18.12 12.51
CA THR A 48 19.80 17.69 13.42
C THR A 48 21.16 18.27 13.02
N TRP A 49 21.93 18.68 14.03
CA TRP A 49 23.31 19.17 13.88
C TRP A 49 24.34 18.12 14.30
N ASP A 50 23.87 16.99 14.82
CA ASP A 50 24.71 15.85 15.18
C ASP A 50 24.85 14.92 13.96
N TYR A 51 26.07 14.85 13.43
CA TYR A 51 26.42 14.04 12.27
C TYR A 51 27.23 12.80 12.65
N GLU A 52 27.39 12.50 13.94
CA GLU A 52 28.07 11.30 14.40
C GLU A 52 27.31 10.05 13.92
N LYS A 53 27.95 9.29 13.04
CA LYS A 53 27.42 8.02 12.50
C LYS A 53 27.78 6.87 13.42
N GLY A 54 26.92 5.86 13.44
CA GLY A 54 27.19 4.59 14.15
C GLY A 54 26.79 4.61 15.63
N ALA A 55 26.16 5.68 16.11
CA ALA A 55 25.45 5.66 17.38
C ALA A 55 24.31 4.62 17.39
N ARG A 56 23.85 4.21 16.20
CA ARG A 56 22.90 3.11 15.95
C ARG A 56 23.46 2.12 14.92
N PRO A 57 24.35 1.20 15.33
CA PRO A 57 25.03 0.27 14.42
C PRO A 57 24.07 -0.59 13.57
N SER A 58 22.90 -0.94 14.11
CA SER A 58 21.90 -1.71 13.35
C SER A 58 21.31 -0.93 12.18
N LEU A 59 21.08 0.38 12.35
CA LEU A 59 20.56 1.25 11.28
C LEU A 59 21.63 1.53 10.25
N GLU A 60 22.87 1.74 10.69
CA GLU A 60 24.02 1.88 9.79
C GLU A 60 24.20 0.62 8.92
N LYS A 61 24.09 -0.58 9.51
CA LYS A 61 24.15 -1.84 8.76
C LYS A 61 23.06 -1.94 7.69
N LEU A 62 21.83 -1.54 8.01
CA LEU A 62 20.73 -1.55 7.06
C LEU A 62 20.94 -0.51 5.95
N TYR A 63 21.41 0.68 6.31
CA TYR A 63 21.76 1.74 5.36
C TYR A 63 22.85 1.30 4.38
N GLU A 64 23.95 0.72 4.86
CA GLU A 64 25.03 0.22 4.01
C GLU A 64 24.54 -0.92 3.10
N LYS A 65 23.73 -1.85 3.63
CA LYS A 65 23.14 -2.92 2.81
C LYS A 65 22.25 -2.33 1.71
N ALA A 66 21.36 -1.40 2.05
CA ALA A 66 20.44 -0.79 1.09
C ALA A 66 21.22 -0.11 -0.04
N LYS A 67 22.21 0.73 0.26
CA LYS A 67 23.06 1.38 -0.76
C LYS A 67 23.70 0.41 -1.75
N HIS A 68 24.12 -0.77 -1.28
CA HIS A 68 24.76 -1.77 -2.14
C HIS A 68 23.78 -2.63 -2.93
N SER A 69 22.53 -2.73 -2.47
CA SER A 69 21.49 -3.58 -3.07
C SER A 69 20.47 -2.78 -3.89
N MET A 70 20.65 -1.46 -4.05
CA MET A 70 19.84 -0.66 -4.96
C MET A 70 20.03 -1.14 -6.40
N TRP A 71 18.93 -1.18 -7.14
CA TRP A 71 18.88 -1.55 -8.54
C TRP A 71 18.07 -0.52 -9.32
N ASP A 72 18.32 -0.43 -10.62
CA ASP A 72 17.71 0.50 -11.55
C ASP A 72 16.66 -0.25 -12.37
N GLY A 73 15.38 0.09 -12.12
CA GLY A 73 14.24 -0.51 -12.81
C GLY A 73 14.36 -0.45 -14.33
N GLU A 74 14.89 0.63 -14.89
CA GLU A 74 14.99 0.83 -16.34
C GLU A 74 16.14 0.05 -16.98
N LYS A 75 17.16 -0.33 -16.20
CA LYS A 75 18.39 -0.95 -16.74
C LYS A 75 18.60 -2.40 -16.34
N ASP A 76 18.18 -2.79 -15.14
CA ASP A 76 18.49 -4.10 -14.58
C ASP A 76 17.43 -5.16 -14.91
N LEU A 77 16.29 -4.76 -15.50
CA LEU A 77 15.24 -5.67 -15.95
C LEU A 77 15.22 -5.84 -17.48
N PRO A 78 14.99 -7.09 -17.97
CA PRO A 78 14.86 -7.37 -19.40
C PRO A 78 13.45 -7.04 -19.89
N TRP A 79 13.15 -5.74 -20.04
CA TRP A 79 11.82 -5.24 -20.45
C TRP A 79 11.35 -5.73 -21.82
N GLU A 80 12.26 -6.20 -22.66
CA GLU A 80 11.96 -6.83 -23.94
C GLU A 80 11.33 -8.23 -23.82
N THR A 81 11.31 -8.80 -22.61
CA THR A 81 10.67 -10.09 -22.35
C THR A 81 9.16 -9.95 -22.53
N GLU A 82 8.59 -10.69 -23.47
CA GLU A 82 7.14 -10.72 -23.66
C GLU A 82 6.45 -11.36 -22.44
N VAL A 83 5.42 -10.68 -21.91
CA VAL A 83 4.63 -11.15 -20.77
C VAL A 83 3.21 -11.45 -21.24
N ASP A 84 2.84 -12.73 -21.25
CA ASP A 84 1.48 -13.19 -21.51
C ASP A 84 0.69 -13.27 -20.21
N GLN A 85 -0.21 -12.30 -19.99
CA GLN A 85 -1.03 -12.22 -18.78
C GLN A 85 -1.98 -13.41 -18.63
N GLU A 86 -2.50 -13.98 -19.71
CA GLU A 86 -3.39 -15.15 -19.64
C GLU A 86 -2.62 -16.37 -19.15
N GLN A 87 -1.41 -16.59 -19.66
CA GLN A 87 -0.55 -17.68 -19.18
C GLN A 87 -0.15 -17.49 -17.72
N VAL A 88 0.11 -16.25 -17.29
CA VAL A 88 0.40 -15.95 -15.88
C VAL A 88 -0.81 -16.25 -15.00
N VAL A 89 -2.03 -15.89 -15.42
CA VAL A 89 -3.26 -16.25 -14.71
C VAL A 89 -3.41 -17.76 -14.57
N LEU A 90 -3.24 -18.51 -15.67
CA LEU A 90 -3.36 -19.96 -15.68
C LEU A 90 -2.32 -20.63 -14.77
N ALA A 91 -1.06 -20.18 -14.84
CA ALA A 91 0.02 -20.69 -13.98
C ALA A 91 -0.24 -20.41 -12.50
N ASN A 92 -0.68 -19.18 -12.17
CA ASN A 92 -1.04 -18.82 -10.80
C ASN A 92 -2.22 -19.63 -10.28
N ALA A 93 -3.22 -19.90 -11.12
CA ALA A 93 -4.35 -20.74 -10.77
C ALA A 93 -3.89 -22.17 -10.46
N ASP A 94 -3.06 -22.78 -11.31
CA ASP A 94 -2.52 -24.13 -11.09
C ASP A 94 -1.76 -24.24 -9.76
N MET A 95 -0.94 -23.23 -9.43
CA MET A 95 -0.23 -23.15 -8.16
C MET A 95 -1.15 -23.00 -6.92
N ASN A 96 -2.32 -22.36 -7.09
CA ASN A 96 -3.26 -22.08 -6.01
C ASN A 96 -4.42 -23.09 -5.92
N GLY A 97 -4.37 -24.21 -6.65
CA GLY A 97 -5.39 -25.26 -6.60
C GLY A 97 -6.53 -25.11 -7.61
N GLY A 98 -6.26 -24.46 -8.75
CA GLY A 98 -7.18 -24.28 -9.87
C GLY A 98 -7.84 -22.91 -9.94
N LEU A 99 -8.49 -22.62 -11.08
CA LEU A 99 -9.40 -21.48 -11.22
C LEU A 99 -10.68 -21.81 -10.44
N LEU A 100 -10.66 -21.56 -9.13
CA LEU A 100 -11.83 -21.55 -8.25
C LEU A 100 -12.71 -22.83 -8.33
N GLU A 101 -12.35 -23.87 -7.57
CA GLU A 101 -13.22 -25.05 -7.38
C GLU A 101 -14.38 -24.75 -6.40
N PHE A 102 -15.41 -24.00 -6.83
CA PHE A 102 -16.66 -23.89 -6.08
C PHE A 102 -17.90 -24.09 -6.96
N ASP A 103 -18.98 -24.61 -6.37
CA ASP A 103 -20.24 -24.84 -7.08
C ASP A 103 -20.90 -23.51 -7.44
N VAL A 104 -21.00 -23.24 -8.75
CA VAL A 104 -21.57 -22.03 -9.32
C VAL A 104 -23.05 -22.17 -9.69
N ALA A 105 -23.66 -23.35 -9.51
CA ALA A 105 -25.05 -23.59 -9.88
C ALA A 105 -26.00 -22.63 -9.14
N GLY A 106 -26.89 -21.97 -9.89
CA GLY A 106 -27.83 -20.99 -9.33
C GLY A 106 -27.21 -19.64 -8.96
N THR A 107 -25.92 -19.43 -9.22
CA THR A 107 -25.25 -18.13 -9.03
C THR A 107 -25.20 -17.33 -10.34
N PRO A 108 -24.92 -16.02 -10.31
CA PRO A 108 -24.67 -15.24 -11.53
C PRO A 108 -23.52 -15.78 -12.41
N PHE A 109 -22.64 -16.61 -11.85
CA PHE A 109 -21.48 -17.20 -12.52
C PHE A 109 -21.79 -18.53 -13.23
N GLU A 110 -23.00 -19.08 -13.12
CA GLU A 110 -23.37 -20.37 -13.73
C GLU A 110 -23.13 -20.43 -15.25
N LYS A 111 -23.17 -19.28 -15.92
CA LYS A 111 -22.97 -19.16 -17.36
C LYS A 111 -21.53 -18.83 -17.76
N TRP A 112 -20.63 -18.67 -16.80
CA TRP A 112 -19.23 -18.34 -17.08
C TRP A 112 -18.50 -19.55 -17.66
N THR A 113 -17.70 -19.26 -18.67
CA THR A 113 -16.74 -20.15 -19.30
C THR A 113 -15.34 -19.83 -18.81
N ASP A 114 -14.36 -20.63 -19.21
CA ASP A 114 -12.94 -20.38 -18.93
C ASP A 114 -12.51 -18.96 -19.32
N LYS A 115 -13.10 -18.41 -20.39
CA LYS A 115 -12.79 -17.05 -20.85
C LYS A 115 -13.17 -15.98 -19.82
N GLU A 116 -14.35 -16.06 -19.22
CA GLU A 116 -14.75 -15.10 -18.17
C GLU A 116 -13.86 -15.24 -16.93
N TRP A 117 -13.50 -16.47 -16.56
CA TRP A 117 -12.62 -16.72 -15.42
C TRP A 117 -11.19 -16.18 -15.64
N ILE A 118 -10.64 -16.39 -16.84
CA ILE A 118 -9.35 -15.82 -17.23
C ILE A 118 -9.41 -14.29 -17.18
N GLN A 119 -10.48 -13.68 -17.71
CA GLN A 119 -10.65 -12.23 -17.65
C GLN A 119 -10.66 -11.72 -16.20
N VAL A 120 -11.38 -12.37 -15.29
CA VAL A 120 -11.36 -12.00 -13.86
C VAL A 120 -9.96 -12.15 -13.26
N GLY A 121 -9.22 -13.20 -13.65
CA GLY A 121 -7.83 -13.36 -13.24
C GLY A 121 -6.95 -12.18 -13.68
N ILE A 122 -7.10 -11.72 -14.92
CA ILE A 122 -6.39 -10.55 -15.46
C ILE A 122 -6.77 -9.30 -14.68
N GLU A 123 -8.07 -9.03 -14.51
CA GLU A 123 -8.53 -7.84 -13.80
C GLU A 123 -8.11 -7.86 -12.32
N SER A 124 -8.08 -9.04 -11.70
CA SER A 124 -7.57 -9.22 -10.34
C SER A 124 -6.08 -8.89 -10.23
N GLN A 125 -5.27 -9.31 -11.20
CA GLN A 125 -3.86 -8.94 -11.27
C GLN A 125 -3.68 -7.43 -11.48
N ASN A 126 -4.39 -6.84 -12.44
CA ASN A 126 -4.34 -5.40 -12.71
C ASN A 126 -4.78 -4.58 -11.48
N TRP A 127 -5.84 -5.00 -10.81
CA TRP A 127 -6.31 -4.38 -9.59
C TRP A 127 -5.28 -4.47 -8.47
N THR A 128 -4.69 -5.66 -8.26
CA THR A 128 -3.66 -5.89 -7.24
C THR A 128 -2.43 -5.04 -7.50
N LEU A 129 -1.93 -4.99 -8.74
CA LEU A 129 -0.82 -4.12 -9.13
C LEU A 129 -1.14 -2.64 -8.90
N SER A 130 -2.37 -2.22 -9.20
CA SER A 130 -2.81 -0.84 -8.91
C SER A 130 -2.80 -0.55 -7.41
N GLN A 131 -3.20 -1.51 -6.56
CA GLN A 131 -3.12 -1.35 -5.11
C GLN A 131 -1.67 -1.28 -4.63
N PHE A 132 -0.76 -2.07 -5.19
CA PHE A 132 0.67 -1.96 -4.91
C PHE A 132 1.18 -0.56 -5.24
N MET A 133 0.92 -0.03 -6.44
CA MET A 133 1.38 1.31 -6.82
C MET A 133 0.88 2.41 -5.86
N HIS A 134 -0.39 2.34 -5.43
CA HIS A 134 -0.92 3.26 -4.43
C HIS A 134 -0.31 3.04 -3.04
N GLY A 135 -0.05 1.78 -2.67
CA GLY A 135 0.63 1.40 -1.45
C GLY A 135 2.05 1.96 -1.37
N GLU A 136 2.83 1.81 -2.45
CA GLU A 136 4.20 2.33 -2.54
C GLU A 136 4.23 3.85 -2.42
N GLN A 137 3.28 4.56 -3.04
CA GLN A 137 3.16 6.02 -2.83
C GLN A 137 2.91 6.37 -1.36
N GLY A 138 2.04 5.62 -0.68
CA GLY A 138 1.79 5.78 0.76
C GLY A 138 3.02 5.48 1.61
N ALA A 139 3.73 4.39 1.30
CA ALA A 139 4.96 3.98 1.98
C ALA A 139 6.08 5.02 1.78
N MET A 140 6.20 5.59 0.59
CA MET A 140 7.12 6.70 0.27
C MET A 140 6.85 7.91 1.17
N ILE A 141 5.58 8.31 1.35
CA ILE A 141 5.23 9.42 2.24
C ILE A 141 5.52 9.07 3.70
N CYS A 142 5.18 7.85 4.15
CA CYS A 142 5.45 7.37 5.50
C CYS A 142 6.95 7.38 5.83
N THR A 143 7.79 6.90 4.91
CA THR A 143 9.25 6.88 5.08
C THR A 143 9.83 8.29 5.03
N ALA A 144 9.30 9.18 4.18
CA ALA A 144 9.69 10.60 4.15
C ALA A 144 9.39 11.29 5.50
N LYS A 145 8.24 10.99 6.12
CA LYS A 145 7.93 11.48 7.48
C LYS A 145 8.92 10.97 8.52
N ILE A 146 9.43 9.74 8.40
CA ILE A 146 10.50 9.26 9.30
C ILE A 146 11.75 10.12 9.10
N VAL A 147 12.15 10.39 7.85
CA VAL A 147 13.30 11.27 7.55
C VAL A 147 13.10 12.66 8.16
N GLU A 148 11.90 13.22 8.12
CA GLU A 148 11.57 14.54 8.65
C GLU A 148 11.60 14.57 10.19
N THR A 149 11.00 13.57 10.85
CA THR A 149 10.63 13.65 12.27
C THR A 149 11.61 12.98 13.24
N VAL A 150 12.51 12.11 12.79
CA VAL A 150 13.47 11.46 13.72
C VAL A 150 14.66 12.38 14.04
N PRO A 151 15.18 12.39 15.28
CA PRO A 151 16.29 13.27 15.65
C PRO A 151 17.68 12.68 15.30
N TRP A 152 17.77 11.39 15.04
CA TRP A 152 19.05 10.70 14.84
C TRP A 152 19.45 10.64 13.37
N ILE A 153 20.69 11.05 13.06
CA ILE A 153 21.19 11.07 11.69
C ILE A 153 21.24 9.66 11.06
N ASP A 154 21.61 8.63 11.83
CA ASP A 154 21.61 7.23 11.37
C ASP A 154 20.22 6.79 10.87
N ALA A 155 19.16 7.21 11.58
CA ALA A 155 17.78 6.89 11.23
C ALA A 155 17.33 7.68 9.99
N LYS A 156 17.69 8.96 9.88
CA LYS A 156 17.41 9.75 8.68
C LYS A 156 18.08 9.14 7.44
N TYR A 157 19.33 8.70 7.54
CA TYR A 157 20.03 8.05 6.44
C TYR A 157 19.39 6.72 6.04
N TYR A 158 19.09 5.84 6.99
CA TYR A 158 18.41 4.59 6.66
C TYR A 158 17.02 4.85 6.05
N ALA A 159 16.20 5.71 6.66
CA ALA A 159 14.88 6.03 6.13
C ALA A 159 14.94 6.66 4.72
N SER A 160 15.97 7.47 4.41
CA SER A 160 16.15 8.03 3.07
C SER A 160 16.38 6.97 2.00
N THR A 161 17.00 5.84 2.35
CA THR A 161 17.12 4.70 1.43
C THR A 161 15.77 4.01 1.21
N GLN A 162 14.88 4.01 2.20
CA GLN A 162 13.53 3.48 2.02
C GLN A 162 12.68 4.39 1.15
N VAL A 163 12.78 5.72 1.31
CA VAL A 163 12.12 6.69 0.40
C VAL A 163 12.50 6.43 -1.05
N MET A 164 13.79 6.16 -1.32
CA MET A 164 14.26 5.80 -2.66
C MET A 164 13.75 4.43 -3.13
N ASP A 165 13.67 3.43 -2.24
CA ASP A 165 13.20 2.08 -2.56
C ASP A 165 11.72 2.07 -2.97
N GLU A 166 10.86 2.86 -2.31
CA GLU A 166 9.44 2.96 -2.69
C GLU A 166 9.20 3.86 -3.92
N ALA A 167 10.21 4.62 -4.34
CA ALA A 167 10.14 5.53 -5.49
C ALA A 167 10.71 4.94 -6.79
N ARG A 168 11.44 3.82 -6.71
CA ARG A 168 12.12 3.22 -7.87
C ARG A 168 11.15 2.51 -8.80
#